data_AF-A0A3N5WWQ6-F1
#
_entry.id   AF-A0A3N5WWQ6-F1
#
_cell.length_a   1.000
_cell.length_b   1.000
_cell.length_c   1.000
_cell.angle_alpha   90.00
_cell.angle_beta   90.00
_cell.angle_gamma   90.00
#
_symmetry.space_group_name_H-M   'P 1'
#
loop_
_entity.id
_entity.type
_entity.pdbx_description
1 polymer ?
#
loop_
_entity_poly.entity_id
_entity_poly.type
_entity_poly.pdbx_seq_one_letter_code
_entity_poly.pdbx_strand_id
1 'polypeptide(L)'
;MKPQKRQQATYPDRKISETFLDFAAPLLVTMPEDATEASIEKVLSIAFVVWNGIVLDGVNGNDYYMTKVTEQASGHPASKAVVVQLAERKRTLFRDDQRLIGNYKVTRKHGELNLWAEARDPYSIPQPQSPGQKEKGRRRNAGP
;
A
#
# COMPACT_ATOMS: atom_id res chain seq x y z
N MET A 1 -22.68 21.05 -14.90
CA MET A 1 -21.68 20.00 -14.56
C MET A 1 -22.25 19.20 -13.40
N LYS A 2 -22.44 17.88 -13.55
CA LYS A 2 -22.96 17.04 -12.46
C LYS A 2 -21.81 16.73 -11.49
N PRO A 3 -21.98 16.86 -10.16
CA PRO A 3 -20.95 16.45 -9.22
C PRO A 3 -20.78 14.93 -9.31
N GLN A 4 -19.57 14.49 -9.64
CA GLN A 4 -19.20 13.09 -9.66
C GLN A 4 -19.35 12.56 -8.22
N LYS A 5 -20.31 11.65 -7.99
CA LYS A 5 -20.49 10.97 -6.71
C LYS A 5 -19.14 10.36 -6.33
N ARG A 6 -18.48 10.90 -5.30
CA ARG A 6 -17.33 10.22 -4.67
C ARG A 6 -17.86 8.86 -4.23
N GLN A 7 -17.28 7.79 -4.76
CA GLN A 7 -17.55 6.45 -4.25
C GLN A 7 -17.09 6.48 -2.78
N GLN A 8 -18.05 6.54 -1.84
CA GLN A 8 -17.74 6.39 -0.43
C GLN A 8 -17.39 4.92 -0.23
N ALA A 9 -16.10 4.64 -0.10
CA ALA A 9 -15.64 3.31 0.23
C ALA A 9 -16.22 2.91 1.60
N THR A 10 -16.85 1.73 1.64
CA THR A 10 -17.29 1.11 2.89
C THR A 10 -16.11 0.29 3.41
N TYR A 11 -15.68 0.55 4.64
CA TYR A 11 -14.51 -0.10 5.23
C TYR A 11 -14.92 -1.09 6.33
N PRO A 12 -14.10 -2.12 6.59
CA PRO A 12 -14.33 -3.03 7.72
C PRO A 12 -14.39 -2.27 9.05
N ASP A 13 -15.26 -2.71 9.96
CA ASP A 13 -15.36 -2.22 11.34
C ASP A 13 -14.23 -2.79 12.22
N ARG A 14 -12.98 -2.49 11.82
CA ARG A 14 -11.74 -2.91 12.47
C ARG A 14 -10.72 -1.78 12.41
N LYS A 15 -9.99 -1.56 13.50
CA LYS A 15 -8.91 -0.55 13.55
C LYS A 15 -7.85 -0.86 12.51
N ILE A 16 -7.41 0.15 11.75
CA ILE A 16 -6.39 -0.04 10.71
C ILE A 16 -5.06 -0.54 11.27
N SER A 17 -4.69 -0.15 12.51
CA SER A 17 -3.48 -0.65 13.16
C SER A 17 -3.53 -2.16 13.41
N GLU A 18 -4.71 -2.68 13.79
CA GLU A 18 -4.92 -4.11 14.02
C GLU A 18 -4.88 -4.89 12.71
N THR A 19 -5.58 -4.39 11.68
CA THR A 19 -5.51 -4.95 10.33
C THR A 19 -4.07 -4.95 9.80
N PHE A 20 -3.32 -3.86 10.02
CA PHE A 20 -1.95 -3.74 9.55
C PHE A 20 -1.00 -4.71 10.26
N LEU A 21 -1.15 -4.89 11.58
CA LEU A 21 -0.39 -5.91 12.32
C LEU A 21 -0.68 -7.33 11.82
N ASP A 22 -1.94 -7.67 11.61
CA ASP A 22 -2.36 -8.99 11.11
C ASP A 22 -1.86 -9.24 9.68
N PHE A 23 -1.88 -8.20 8.85
CA PHE A 23 -1.28 -8.24 7.52
C PHE A 23 0.24 -8.50 7.59
N ALA A 24 0.95 -7.80 8.47
CA ALA A 24 2.40 -7.88 8.63
C ALA A 24 2.89 -9.08 9.45
N ALA A 25 2.00 -9.85 10.07
CA ALA A 25 2.34 -10.96 10.96
C ALA A 25 3.40 -11.95 10.41
N PRO A 26 3.39 -12.34 9.12
CA PRO A 26 4.43 -13.22 8.56
C PRO A 26 5.86 -12.66 8.64
N LEU A 27 6.01 -11.33 8.66
CA LEU A 27 7.32 -10.71 8.83
C LEU A 27 7.72 -10.62 10.30
N LEU A 28 6.75 -10.27 11.16
CA LEU A 28 6.98 -10.06 12.58
C LEU A 28 7.38 -11.36 13.30
N VAL A 29 6.84 -12.51 12.89
CA VAL A 29 7.16 -13.82 13.51
C VAL A 29 8.62 -14.24 13.29
N THR A 30 9.31 -13.67 12.30
CA THR A 30 10.72 -13.95 12.02
C THR A 30 11.69 -13.06 12.80
N MET A 31 11.16 -12.07 13.53
CA MET A 31 11.99 -11.16 14.31
C MET A 31 12.43 -11.81 15.63
N PRO A 32 13.65 -11.51 16.12
CA PRO A 32 14.05 -11.84 17.47
C PRO A 32 13.09 -11.25 18.50
N GLU A 33 12.89 -11.94 19.62
CA GLU A 33 12.02 -11.47 20.72
C GLU A 33 12.50 -10.12 21.30
N ASP A 34 13.80 -9.88 21.26
CA ASP A 34 14.46 -8.65 21.72
C ASP A 34 14.59 -7.58 20.62
N ALA A 35 13.88 -7.74 19.50
CA ALA A 35 13.89 -6.76 18.42
C ALA A 35 13.47 -5.36 18.91
N THR A 36 14.30 -4.37 18.58
CA THR A 36 14.02 -2.95 18.88
C THR A 36 12.84 -2.43 18.08
N GLU A 37 12.19 -1.38 18.57
CA GLU A 37 11.09 -0.70 17.87
C GLU A 37 11.55 -0.24 16.48
N ALA A 38 12.78 0.27 16.36
CA ALA A 38 13.35 0.69 15.09
C ALA A 38 13.52 -0.48 14.09
N SER A 39 13.91 -1.66 14.56
CA SER A 39 13.99 -2.86 13.72
C SER A 39 12.59 -3.30 13.25
N ILE A 40 11.62 -3.27 14.15
CA ILE A 40 10.21 -3.59 13.84
C ILE A 40 9.65 -2.58 12.83
N GLU A 41 9.90 -1.29 13.01
CA GLU A 41 9.46 -0.24 12.08
C GLU A 41 10.03 -0.43 10.66
N LYS A 42 11.30 -0.83 10.55
CA LYS A 42 11.92 -1.16 9.26
C LYS A 42 11.22 -2.34 8.60
N VAL A 43 10.90 -3.39 9.36
CA VAL A 43 10.17 -4.54 8.83
C VAL A 43 8.74 -4.17 8.42
N LEU A 44 8.04 -3.39 9.24
CA LEU A 44 6.70 -2.89 8.92
C LEU A 44 6.70 -2.00 7.67
N SER A 45 7.80 -1.33 7.33
CA SER A 45 7.89 -0.51 6.11
C SER A 45 7.70 -1.33 4.83
N ILE A 46 8.10 -2.61 4.83
CA ILE A 46 7.89 -3.52 3.70
C ILE A 46 6.40 -3.79 3.54
N ALA A 47 5.73 -4.15 4.63
CA ALA A 47 4.28 -4.38 4.63
C ALA A 47 3.51 -3.11 4.25
N PHE A 48 3.93 -1.95 4.76
CA PHE A 48 3.35 -0.66 4.42
C PHE A 48 3.36 -0.39 2.91
N VAL A 49 4.52 -0.55 2.27
CA VAL A 49 4.68 -0.27 0.84
C VAL A 49 3.86 -1.25 -0.01
N VAL A 50 3.84 -2.55 0.34
CA VAL A 50 3.03 -3.55 -0.37
C VAL A 50 1.53 -3.27 -0.21
N TRP A 51 1.07 -2.99 1.01
CA TRP A 51 -0.34 -2.68 1.28
C TRP A 51 -0.81 -1.48 0.46
N ASN A 52 -0.08 -0.36 0.55
CA ASN A 52 -0.44 0.87 -0.14
C ASN A 52 -0.31 0.73 -1.65
N GLY A 53 0.71 0.00 -2.14
CA GLY A 53 0.88 -0.26 -3.57
C GLY A 53 -0.34 -0.96 -4.17
N ILE A 54 -0.85 -2.00 -3.53
CA ILE A 54 -2.03 -2.74 -4.00
C ILE A 54 -3.30 -1.89 -3.96
N VAL A 55 -3.50 -1.11 -2.90
CA VAL A 55 -4.68 -0.23 -2.78
C VAL A 55 -4.65 0.85 -3.87
N LEU A 56 -3.49 1.49 -4.10
CA LEU A 56 -3.36 2.53 -5.13
C LEU A 56 -3.52 1.96 -6.55
N ASP A 57 -2.91 0.82 -6.82
CA ASP A 57 -3.05 0.10 -8.10
C ASP A 57 -4.51 -0.28 -8.35
N GLY A 58 -5.21 -0.80 -7.34
CA GLY A 58 -6.63 -1.14 -7.41
C GLY A 58 -7.53 0.07 -7.69
N VAL A 59 -7.30 1.18 -7.00
CA VAL A 59 -8.09 2.43 -7.18
C VAL A 59 -7.79 3.10 -8.52
N ASN A 60 -6.55 3.01 -9.01
CA ASN A 60 -6.16 3.61 -10.29
C ASN A 60 -6.41 2.68 -11.49
N GLY A 61 -6.75 1.41 -11.25
CA GLY A 61 -6.96 0.42 -12.31
C GLY A 61 -5.69 0.08 -13.11
N ASN A 62 -4.52 0.06 -12.45
CA ASN A 62 -3.23 -0.28 -13.06
C ASN A 62 -2.37 -1.12 -12.10
N ASP A 63 -1.10 -1.36 -12.44
CA ASP A 63 -0.12 -2.16 -11.68
C ASP A 63 1.18 -1.38 -11.39
N TYR A 64 1.13 -0.05 -11.47
CA TYR A 64 2.30 0.81 -11.48
C TYR A 64 3.13 0.70 -10.19
N TYR A 65 2.47 0.76 -9.03
CA TYR A 65 3.15 0.75 -7.75
C TYR A 65 3.72 -0.64 -7.46
N MET A 66 2.94 -1.71 -7.66
CA MET A 66 3.41 -3.07 -7.42
C MET A 66 4.50 -3.52 -8.38
N THR A 67 4.52 -2.99 -9.62
CA THR A 67 5.64 -3.18 -10.54
C THR A 67 6.92 -2.60 -9.93
N LYS A 68 6.90 -1.35 -9.46
CA LYS A 68 8.07 -0.73 -8.82
C LYS A 68 8.54 -1.46 -7.56
N VAL A 69 7.61 -1.88 -6.71
CA VAL A 69 7.93 -2.65 -5.49
C VAL A 69 8.64 -3.96 -5.85
N THR A 70 8.14 -4.63 -6.88
CA THR A 70 8.71 -5.90 -7.36
C THR A 70 10.07 -5.70 -8.02
N GLU A 71 10.24 -4.63 -8.80
CA GLU A 71 11.52 -4.25 -9.41
C GLU A 71 12.58 -3.96 -8.34
N GLN A 72 12.24 -3.20 -7.29
CA GLN A 72 13.15 -2.92 -6.18
C GLN A 72 13.53 -4.19 -5.41
N ALA A 73 12.62 -5.16 -5.28
CA ALA A 73 12.90 -6.43 -4.63
C ALA A 73 13.64 -7.45 -5.54
N SER A 74 13.72 -7.20 -6.85
CA SER A 74 14.19 -8.19 -7.84
C SER A 74 15.64 -8.63 -7.65
N GLY A 75 16.50 -7.76 -7.12
CA GLY A 75 17.91 -8.07 -6.82
C GLY A 75 18.11 -8.99 -5.61
N HIS A 76 17.05 -9.28 -4.84
CA HIS A 76 17.11 -10.08 -3.63
C HIS A 76 15.98 -11.12 -3.62
N PRO A 77 16.27 -12.41 -3.94
CA PRO A 77 15.24 -13.45 -4.05
C PRO A 77 14.34 -13.58 -2.81
N ALA A 78 14.92 -13.44 -1.61
CA ALA A 78 14.16 -13.47 -0.35
C ALA A 78 13.18 -12.31 -0.24
N SER A 79 13.61 -11.08 -0.58
CA SER A 79 12.75 -9.90 -0.58
C SER A 79 11.62 -10.03 -1.60
N LYS A 80 11.92 -10.56 -2.79
CA LYS A 80 10.90 -10.82 -3.82
C LYS A 80 9.86 -11.84 -3.33
N ALA A 81 10.29 -12.92 -2.68
CA ALA A 81 9.37 -13.92 -2.12
C ALA A 81 8.45 -13.32 -1.04
N VAL A 82 9.00 -12.45 -0.18
CA VAL A 82 8.22 -11.70 0.83
C VAL A 82 7.17 -10.81 0.18
N VAL A 83 7.54 -10.02 -0.84
CA VAL A 83 6.60 -9.13 -1.56
C VAL A 83 5.46 -9.94 -2.17
N VAL A 84 5.78 -11.07 -2.83
CA VAL A 84 4.77 -11.96 -3.42
C VAL A 84 3.84 -12.51 -2.35
N GLN A 85 4.38 -13.03 -1.24
CA GLN A 85 3.59 -13.58 -0.14
C GLN A 85 2.62 -12.54 0.45
N LEU A 86 3.11 -11.33 0.72
CA LEU A 86 2.28 -10.25 1.25
C LEU A 86 1.23 -9.79 0.24
N ALA A 87 1.57 -9.73 -1.05
CA ALA A 87 0.61 -9.36 -2.09
C ALA A 87 -0.55 -10.36 -2.18
N GLU A 88 -0.24 -11.65 -2.17
CA GLU A 88 -1.26 -12.71 -2.13
C GLU A 88 -2.09 -12.64 -0.85
N ARG A 89 -1.46 -12.41 0.31
CA ARG A 89 -2.17 -12.22 1.58
C ARG A 89 -3.14 -11.04 1.54
N LYS A 90 -2.75 -9.90 0.95
CA LYS A 90 -3.64 -8.74 0.80
C LYS A 90 -4.86 -9.07 -0.05
N ARG A 91 -4.64 -9.77 -1.18
CA ARG A 91 -5.70 -10.12 -2.15
C ARG A 91 -6.66 -11.17 -1.64
N THR A 92 -6.21 -12.06 -0.77
CA THR A 92 -7.00 -13.20 -0.26
C THR A 92 -7.72 -12.87 1.04
N LEU A 93 -7.04 -12.27 2.02
CA LEU A 93 -7.59 -12.08 3.38
C LEU A 93 -8.09 -10.67 3.65
N PHE A 94 -7.57 -9.68 2.93
CA PHE A 94 -7.82 -8.26 3.20
C PHE A 94 -8.36 -7.52 1.98
N ARG A 95 -8.94 -8.25 1.01
CA ARG A 95 -9.35 -7.70 -0.29
C ARG A 95 -10.25 -6.48 -0.15
N ASP A 96 -11.17 -6.51 0.80
CA ASP A 96 -12.22 -5.52 0.94
C ASP A 96 -11.78 -4.29 1.77
N ASP A 97 -10.61 -4.33 2.42
CA ASP A 97 -10.03 -3.16 3.08
C ASP A 97 -9.22 -2.33 2.07
N GLN A 98 -9.83 -1.25 1.59
CA GLN A 98 -9.24 -0.32 0.62
C GLN A 98 -8.66 0.94 1.29
N ARG A 99 -8.54 0.97 2.62
CA ARG A 99 -7.90 2.10 3.31
C ARG A 99 -6.41 2.12 2.99
N LEU A 100 -5.87 3.30 2.73
CA LEU A 100 -4.43 3.49 2.80
C LEU A 100 -3.99 3.58 4.25
N ILE A 101 -2.77 3.11 4.49
CA ILE A 101 -2.07 3.38 5.75
C ILE A 101 -1.33 4.71 5.55
N GLY A 102 -1.61 5.67 6.44
CA GLY A 102 -0.90 6.95 6.52
C GLY A 102 0.35 6.83 7.39
N ASN A 103 0.50 7.71 8.38
CA ASN A 103 1.57 7.54 9.35
C ASN A 103 1.33 6.29 10.21
N TYR A 104 2.40 5.62 10.62
CA TYR A 104 2.38 4.60 11.66
C TYR A 104 3.56 4.79 12.61
N LYS A 105 3.42 4.29 13.82
CA LYS A 105 4.46 4.39 14.86
C LYS A 105 4.44 3.17 15.76
N VAL A 106 5.61 2.60 16.00
CA VAL A 106 5.78 1.54 17.01
C VAL A 106 6.22 2.19 18.31
N THR A 107 5.60 1.78 19.41
CA THR A 107 5.99 2.21 20.75
C THR A 107 6.02 1.00 21.67
N ARG A 108 6.84 1.07 22.72
CA ARG A 108 6.83 0.09 23.80
C ARG A 108 6.40 0.74 25.09
N LYS A 109 5.42 0.14 25.76
CA LYS A 109 4.91 0.58 27.06
C LYS A 109 4.83 -0.63 27.98
N HIS A 110 5.50 -0.57 29.13
CA HIS A 110 5.57 -1.67 30.10
C HIS A 110 5.99 -3.02 29.48
N GLY A 111 6.93 -3.00 28.52
CA GLY A 111 7.41 -4.19 27.82
C GLY A 111 6.57 -4.59 26.60
N GLU A 112 5.33 -4.10 26.47
CA GLU A 112 4.43 -4.44 25.38
C GLU A 112 4.58 -3.54 24.16
N LEU A 113 4.65 -4.16 22.98
CA LEU A 113 4.66 -3.47 21.70
C LEU A 113 3.26 -2.97 21.34
N ASN A 114 3.19 -1.71 20.95
CA ASN A 114 1.98 -1.03 20.55
C ASN A 114 2.17 -0.41 19.16
N LEU A 115 1.28 -0.71 18.23
CA LEU A 115 1.23 -0.07 16.92
C LEU A 115 0.08 0.93 16.85
N TRP A 116 0.42 2.17 16.53
CA TRP A 116 -0.55 3.16 16.07
C TRP A 116 -0.41 3.33 14.55
N ALA A 117 -1.53 3.49 13.85
CA ALA A 117 -1.55 3.72 12.40
C ALA A 117 -2.76 4.59 12.01
N GLU A 118 -2.57 5.45 11.01
CA GLU A 118 -3.61 6.29 10.43
C GLU A 118 -4.29 5.59 9.26
N ALA A 119 -5.63 5.65 9.23
CA ALA A 119 -6.41 5.27 8.05
C ALA A 119 -6.56 6.50 7.15
N ARG A 120 -6.33 6.32 5.84
CA ARG A 120 -6.48 7.38 4.83
C ARG A 120 -7.37 6.88 3.69
N ASP A 121 -8.20 7.78 3.17
CA ASP A 121 -9.03 7.51 2.00
C ASP A 121 -8.14 7.52 0.73
N PRO A 122 -8.07 6.44 -0.07
CA PRO A 122 -7.27 6.41 -1.28
C PRO A 122 -7.71 7.45 -2.33
N TYR A 123 -8.99 7.85 -2.33
CA TYR A 123 -9.50 8.87 -3.25
C TYR A 123 -9.17 10.30 -2.82
N SER A 124 -8.55 10.49 -1.65
CA SER A 124 -8.08 11.79 -1.17
C SER A 124 -6.69 12.17 -1.69
N ILE A 125 -5.95 11.23 -2.30
CA ILE A 125 -4.62 11.48 -2.85
C ILE A 125 -4.73 11.93 -4.32
N PRO A 126 -4.08 13.05 -4.72
CA PRO A 126 -4.04 13.45 -6.13
C PRO A 126 -3.40 12.35 -6.98
N GLN A 127 -4.09 11.90 -8.03
CA GLN A 127 -3.52 10.88 -8.92
C GLN A 127 -2.31 11.45 -9.67
N PRO A 128 -1.17 10.73 -9.72
CA PRO A 128 -0.07 11.12 -10.58
C PRO A 128 -0.57 11.08 -12.04
N GLN A 129 -0.46 12.20 -12.74
CA GLN A 129 -0.79 12.24 -14.16
C GLN A 129 0.11 11.23 -14.89
N SER A 130 -0.46 10.18 -15.49
CA SER A 130 0.29 9.26 -16.32
C SER A 130 1.01 10.05 -17.42
N PRO A 131 2.35 9.98 -17.53
CA PRO A 131 3.05 10.59 -18.66
C PRO A 131 2.73 9.75 -19.90
N GLY A 132 1.72 10.16 -20.68
CA GLY A 132 1.35 9.41 -21.89
C GLY A 132 0.10 9.80 -22.67
N GLN A 133 -0.74 10.74 -22.21
CA GLN A 133 -1.96 11.13 -22.94
C GLN A 133 -1.93 12.52 -23.62
N LYS A 134 -0.73 13.06 -23.91
CA LYS A 134 -0.59 14.29 -24.71
C LYS A 134 0.08 14.04 -26.07
N GLU A 135 -0.44 13.13 -26.90
CA GLU A 135 -0.05 13.12 -28.32
C GLU A 135 -1.04 12.44 -29.27
N LYS A 136 -2.33 12.80 -29.20
CA LYS A 136 -3.29 12.53 -30.30
C LYS A 136 -4.22 13.72 -30.52
N GLY A 137 -3.66 14.85 -30.94
CA GLY A 137 -4.49 16.03 -31.28
C GLY A 137 -3.89 17.00 -32.28
N ARG A 138 -2.64 16.85 -32.71
CA ARG A 138 -1.96 17.83 -33.57
C ARG A 138 -1.43 17.24 -34.88
N ARG A 139 -2.29 16.53 -35.61
CA ARG A 139 -2.11 16.30 -37.05
C ARG A 139 -3.47 16.32 -37.73
N ARG A 140 -3.85 17.50 -38.20
CA ARG A 140 -4.64 17.75 -39.42
C ARG A 140 -4.83 19.26 -39.54
N ASN A 141 -4.02 19.86 -40.39
CA ASN A 141 -4.37 20.98 -41.27
C ASN A 141 -3.12 21.25 -42.12
N ALA A 142 -2.92 20.37 -43.10
CA ALA A 142 -2.17 20.67 -44.29
C ALA A 142 -3.19 20.72 -45.42
N GLY A 143 -3.16 21.82 -46.16
CA GLY A 143 -3.82 21.96 -47.46
C GLY A 143 -4.47 23.33 -47.64
N PRO A 144 -4.60 23.79 -48.89
CA PRO A 144 -3.72 23.65 -50.05
C PRO A 144 -2.84 24.88 -50.28
#